data_AF-A0A7S2SBV2-F1
#
_entry.id   AF-A0A7S2SBV2-F1
#
_cell.length_a   1.000
_cell.length_b   1.000
_cell.length_c   1.000
_cell.angle_alpha   90.00
_cell.angle_beta   90.00
_cell.angle_gamma   90.00
#
_symmetry.space_group_name_H-M   'P 1'
#
loop_
_entity.id
_entity.type
_entity.pdbx_description
1 polymer ?
#
loop_
_entity_poly.entity_id
_entity_poly.type
_entity_poly.pdbx_seq_one_letter_code
_entity_poly.pdbx_strand_id
1 'polypeptide(L)'
;EQTAVAREQATVREAEAEQMREARDTLQEKNVELHRENQRLLTENDHLRAQADLKAQLQRIIDGGQLSRQPSASSSLADGVSGPPPSGRAPSGLAPLGTPTSQAERSGNVSFQVEVGGGGMDPHRRLPTLAESPAGTTGFMATPGKAGDPLAPSILMPMTTMKTPKTLNGKAMLQKTLQAMALPPDEWADEVRDLQGQLIEALEQLSEREDELEEGAALVKHYEGHLATIRQQTAMLYAEHLQYVKRVEASDQAKVEELKQLLTERDKLQKKVETLESLQRALEQAGRPGALQAELQALGRKAVALEANELVLRRRCASLEEQVQSEAEAKTGAQRTALEAEMELKARLLYLEEWKQGASERLERLQARLDDSVARA
;
A
#
# COMPACT_ATOMS: atom_id res chain seq x y z
N GLU A 1 -27.86 -5.14 69.04
CA GLU A 1 -27.65 -4.11 68.00
C GLU A 1 -26.17 -3.91 67.67
N GLN A 2 -25.30 -3.58 68.63
CA GLN A 2 -23.86 -3.38 68.36
C GLN A 2 -23.16 -4.58 67.68
N THR A 3 -23.51 -5.81 68.05
CA THR A 3 -22.97 -7.04 67.43
C THR A 3 -23.46 -7.27 66.00
N ALA A 4 -24.64 -6.75 65.64
CA ALA A 4 -25.18 -6.85 64.28
C ALA A 4 -24.48 -5.84 63.34
N VAL A 5 -24.32 -4.60 63.81
CA VAL A 5 -23.57 -3.56 63.09
C VAL A 5 -22.11 -3.98 62.86
N ALA A 6 -21.48 -4.62 63.84
CA ALA A 6 -20.11 -5.12 63.69
C ALA A 6 -19.98 -6.24 62.63
N ARG A 7 -20.99 -7.10 62.51
CA ARG A 7 -21.03 -8.15 61.46
C ARG A 7 -21.24 -7.56 60.08
N GLU A 8 -22.13 -6.59 59.96
CA GLU A 8 -22.41 -5.91 58.69
C GLU A 8 -21.19 -5.10 58.20
N GLN A 9 -20.49 -4.42 59.12
CA GLN A 9 -19.22 -3.76 58.79
C GLN A 9 -18.12 -4.75 58.41
N ALA A 10 -18.10 -5.95 59.01
CA ALA A 10 -17.14 -6.99 58.63
C ALA A 10 -17.41 -7.52 57.22
N THR A 11 -18.68 -7.78 56.85
CA THR A 11 -19.06 -8.23 55.51
C THR A 11 -18.78 -7.19 54.44
N VAL A 12 -18.98 -5.90 54.73
CA VAL A 12 -18.64 -4.82 53.80
C VAL A 12 -17.12 -4.74 53.58
N ARG A 13 -16.32 -4.82 54.65
CA ARG A 13 -14.86 -4.82 54.53
C ARG A 13 -14.32 -6.05 53.78
N GLU A 14 -14.96 -7.20 53.93
CA GLU A 14 -14.59 -8.41 53.21
C GLU A 14 -14.91 -8.28 51.71
N ALA A 15 -16.09 -7.75 51.36
CA ALA A 15 -16.46 -7.46 49.98
C ALA A 15 -15.55 -6.39 49.33
N GLU A 16 -15.21 -5.33 50.05
CA GLU A 16 -14.24 -4.32 49.58
C GLU A 16 -12.85 -4.93 49.37
N ALA A 17 -12.41 -5.82 50.27
CA ALA A 17 -11.13 -6.50 50.12
C ALA A 17 -11.10 -7.45 48.91
N GLU A 18 -12.21 -8.14 48.60
CA GLU A 18 -12.35 -8.95 47.39
C GLU A 18 -12.34 -8.09 46.13
N GLN A 19 -13.10 -7.00 46.09
CA GLN A 19 -13.07 -6.05 44.96
C GLN A 19 -11.66 -5.49 44.72
N MET A 20 -10.92 -5.16 45.78
CA MET A 20 -9.54 -4.68 45.67
C MET A 20 -8.58 -5.77 45.17
N ARG A 21 -8.83 -7.06 45.46
CA ARG A 21 -8.05 -8.17 44.90
C ARG A 21 -8.34 -8.35 43.41
N GLU A 22 -9.61 -8.36 43.01
CA GLU A 22 -9.99 -8.44 41.59
C GLU A 22 -9.46 -7.26 40.78
N ALA A 23 -9.55 -6.05 41.32
CA ALA A 23 -8.96 -4.85 40.70
C ALA A 23 -7.44 -4.96 40.54
N ARG A 24 -6.74 -5.56 41.53
CA ARG A 24 -5.30 -5.79 41.44
C ARG A 24 -4.95 -6.84 40.39
N ASP A 25 -5.69 -7.93 40.33
CA ASP A 25 -5.45 -9.02 39.37
C ASP A 25 -5.69 -8.56 37.93
N THR A 26 -6.78 -7.80 37.69
CA THR A 26 -7.05 -7.19 36.38
C THR A 26 -6.00 -6.17 35.96
N LEU A 27 -5.49 -5.35 36.89
CA LEU A 27 -4.36 -4.46 36.61
C LEU A 27 -3.08 -5.23 36.31
N GLN A 28 -2.83 -6.33 37.01
CA GLN A 28 -1.66 -7.17 36.77
C GLN A 28 -1.71 -7.85 35.40
N GLU A 29 -2.88 -8.35 35.00
CA GLU A 29 -3.11 -8.93 33.66
C GLU A 29 -2.89 -7.88 32.55
N LYS A 30 -3.47 -6.68 32.67
CA LYS A 30 -3.22 -5.57 31.74
C LYS A 30 -1.74 -5.19 31.63
N ASN A 31 -1.01 -5.23 32.75
CA ASN A 31 0.42 -4.91 32.74
C ASN A 31 1.25 -5.98 32.01
N VAL A 32 0.88 -7.26 32.14
CA VAL A 32 1.49 -8.35 31.37
C VAL A 32 1.18 -8.21 29.88
N GLU A 33 -0.05 -7.84 29.53
CA GLU A 33 -0.45 -7.59 28.14
C GLU A 33 0.32 -6.43 27.51
N LEU A 34 0.42 -5.29 28.21
CA LEU A 34 1.24 -4.14 27.79
C LEU A 34 2.71 -4.52 27.62
N HIS A 35 3.25 -5.42 28.46
CA HIS A 35 4.62 -5.88 28.31
C HIS A 35 4.80 -6.73 27.04
N ARG A 36 3.85 -7.62 26.72
CA ARG A 36 3.86 -8.42 25.48
C ARG A 36 3.74 -7.53 24.24
N GLU A 37 2.88 -6.53 24.29
CA GLU A 37 2.71 -5.57 23.19
C GLU A 37 3.99 -4.76 22.95
N ASN A 38 4.63 -4.27 24.01
CA ASN A 38 5.92 -3.59 23.89
C ASN A 38 7.01 -4.48 23.29
N GLN A 39 7.09 -5.76 23.67
CA GLN A 39 8.03 -6.71 23.06
C GLN A 39 7.75 -6.90 21.56
N ARG A 40 6.47 -7.01 21.18
CA ARG A 40 6.07 -7.09 19.76
C ARG A 40 6.52 -5.84 18.98
N LEU A 41 6.27 -4.65 19.52
CA LEU A 41 6.67 -3.38 18.88
C LEU A 41 8.19 -3.22 18.77
N LEU A 42 8.96 -3.75 19.72
CA LEU A 42 10.42 -3.79 19.63
C LEU A 42 10.87 -4.68 18.47
N THR A 43 10.32 -5.89 18.34
CA THR A 43 10.66 -6.79 17.23
C THR A 43 10.27 -6.21 15.85
N GLU A 44 9.14 -5.50 15.79
CA GLU A 44 8.70 -4.81 14.57
C GLU A 44 9.64 -3.64 14.20
N ASN A 45 10.10 -2.86 15.19
CA ASN A 45 11.10 -1.81 14.95
C ASN A 45 12.43 -2.37 14.44
N ASP A 46 12.89 -3.48 14.99
CA ASP A 46 14.13 -4.13 14.52
C ASP A 46 13.98 -4.63 13.08
N HIS A 47 12.80 -5.15 12.71
CA HIS A 47 12.51 -5.54 11.33
C HIS A 47 12.50 -4.33 10.38
N LEU A 48 11.86 -3.22 10.77
CA LEU A 48 11.85 -1.99 9.97
C LEU A 48 13.25 -1.37 9.81
N ARG A 49 14.10 -1.45 10.84
CA ARG A 49 15.51 -1.03 10.75
C ARG A 49 16.28 -1.90 9.76
N ALA A 50 16.12 -3.23 9.82
CA ALA A 50 16.74 -4.14 8.86
C ALA A 50 16.27 -3.86 7.42
N GLN A 51 14.98 -3.55 7.23
CA GLN A 51 14.44 -3.18 5.93
C GLN A 51 15.00 -1.85 5.41
N ALA A 52 15.14 -0.84 6.30
CA ALA A 52 15.75 0.44 5.96
C ALA A 52 17.22 0.28 5.55
N ASP A 53 17.98 -0.55 6.27
CA ASP A 53 19.37 -0.86 5.94
C ASP A 53 19.50 -1.56 4.59
N LEU A 54 18.63 -2.55 4.31
CA LEU A 54 18.57 -3.21 3.00
C LEU A 54 18.26 -2.20 1.88
N LYS A 55 17.28 -1.32 2.10
CA LYS A 55 16.94 -0.27 1.14
C LYS A 55 18.12 0.69 0.90
N ALA A 56 18.84 1.06 1.95
CA ALA A 56 20.04 1.90 1.84
C ALA A 56 21.21 1.17 1.13
N GLN A 57 21.33 -0.15 1.27
CA GLN A 57 22.28 -0.96 0.51
C GLN A 57 21.91 -1.00 -0.98
N LEU A 58 20.64 -1.25 -1.30
CA LEU A 58 20.15 -1.26 -2.68
C LEU A 58 20.32 0.12 -3.35
N GLN A 59 20.01 1.20 -2.63
CA GLN A 59 20.21 2.55 -3.15
C GLN A 59 21.69 2.84 -3.46
N ARG A 60 22.63 2.39 -2.60
CA ARG A 60 24.07 2.48 -2.87
C ARG A 60 24.51 1.73 -4.13
N ILE A 61 23.88 0.58 -4.41
CA ILE A 61 24.12 -0.18 -5.65
C ILE A 61 23.58 0.56 -6.87
N ILE A 62 22.37 1.14 -6.75
CA ILE A 62 21.70 1.90 -7.82
C ILE A 62 22.46 3.18 -8.17
N ASP A 63 22.95 3.92 -7.17
CA ASP A 63 23.63 5.21 -7.35
C ASP A 63 25.05 5.08 -7.96
N GLY A 64 25.35 3.95 -8.60
CA GLY A 64 26.62 3.73 -9.29
C GLY A 64 27.78 3.51 -8.32
N GLY A 65 27.50 3.08 -7.09
CA GLY A 65 28.51 2.61 -6.15
C GLY A 65 29.23 1.41 -6.75
N GLN A 66 30.33 1.67 -7.46
CA GLN A 66 31.38 0.69 -7.64
C GLN A 66 31.63 0.09 -6.26
N LEU A 67 31.42 -1.22 -6.14
CA LEU A 67 31.93 -2.01 -5.03
C LEU A 67 33.43 -1.81 -5.02
N SER A 68 33.89 -0.73 -4.40
CA SER A 68 35.28 -0.53 -4.05
C SER A 68 35.55 -1.67 -3.09
N ARG A 69 36.12 -2.75 -3.64
CA ARG A 69 36.67 -3.88 -2.90
C ARG A 69 37.41 -3.27 -1.72
N GLN A 70 36.92 -3.49 -0.51
CA GLN A 70 37.72 -3.22 0.66
C GLN A 70 39.05 -3.94 0.46
N PRO A 71 40.20 -3.24 0.49
CA PRO A 71 41.45 -3.92 0.66
C PRO A 71 41.38 -4.58 2.04
N SER A 72 41.56 -5.90 2.05
CA SER A 72 41.84 -6.68 3.25
C SER A 72 43.04 -6.04 3.96
N ALA A 73 42.77 -5.19 4.96
CA ALA A 73 43.80 -4.62 5.81
C ALA A 73 44.16 -5.63 6.88
N SER A 74 45.26 -6.32 6.62
CA SER A 74 46.11 -6.94 7.62
C SER A 74 46.46 -5.96 8.74
N SER A 75 46.23 -6.37 9.98
CA SER A 75 47.15 -6.25 11.12
C SER A 75 48.25 -5.18 11.04
N SER A 76 48.13 -4.12 11.84
CA SER A 76 49.30 -3.54 12.52
C SER A 76 48.92 -2.86 13.84
N LEU A 77 49.47 -3.39 14.93
CA LEU A 77 49.69 -2.72 16.21
C LEU A 77 50.32 -1.34 16.03
N ALA A 78 49.78 -0.33 16.72
CA ALA A 78 50.52 0.75 17.41
C ALA A 78 49.47 1.60 18.14
N ASP A 79 49.33 1.46 19.46
CA ASP A 79 50.06 2.17 20.52
C ASP A 79 49.48 3.53 20.87
N GLY A 80 49.46 3.82 22.18
CA GLY A 80 48.63 4.81 22.83
C GLY A 80 48.82 6.26 22.39
N VAL A 81 47.86 7.12 22.74
CA VAL A 81 48.10 8.28 23.62
C VAL A 81 46.75 8.77 24.17
N SER A 82 46.69 8.82 25.49
CA SER A 82 45.68 9.45 26.33
C SER A 82 45.76 10.99 26.27
N GLY A 83 44.62 11.67 26.11
CA GLY A 83 44.50 13.12 26.26
C GLY A 83 43.12 13.51 26.84
N PRO A 84 43.03 14.47 27.79
CA PRO A 84 41.80 14.78 28.54
C PRO A 84 40.87 15.76 27.80
N PRO A 85 39.60 15.91 28.24
CA PRO A 85 38.59 16.67 27.51
C PRO A 85 38.68 18.18 27.80
N PRO A 86 38.41 19.05 26.81
CA PRO A 86 38.11 20.44 27.09
C PRO A 86 36.63 20.61 27.48
N SER A 87 36.45 21.07 28.72
CA SER A 87 35.30 21.82 29.18
C SER A 87 35.03 23.04 28.29
N GLY A 88 33.77 23.27 27.90
CA GLY A 88 33.36 24.61 27.50
C GLY A 88 32.14 24.72 26.58
N ARG A 89 31.11 25.34 27.15
CA ARG A 89 30.25 26.36 26.54
C ARG A 89 29.04 25.91 25.70
N ALA A 90 27.88 26.14 26.30
CA ALA A 90 26.58 26.27 25.66
C ALA A 90 26.56 27.37 24.58
N PRO A 91 25.60 27.27 23.64
CA PRO A 91 24.82 28.44 23.28
C PRO A 91 23.32 28.17 23.38
N SER A 92 22.66 29.05 24.12
CA SER A 92 21.25 29.35 24.02
C SER A 92 20.91 29.77 22.58
N GLY A 93 19.84 29.21 22.02
CA GLY A 93 19.32 29.57 20.71
C GLY A 93 17.87 29.16 20.57
N LEU A 94 16.99 30.01 21.10
CA LEU A 94 15.54 29.99 20.88
C LEU A 94 15.23 30.18 19.38
N ALA A 95 14.44 29.29 18.81
CA ALA A 95 13.68 29.55 17.59
C ALA A 95 12.24 29.01 17.78
N PRO A 96 11.20 29.80 17.45
CA PRO A 96 9.82 29.36 17.58
C PRO A 96 9.41 28.46 16.42
N LEU A 97 8.83 27.31 16.74
CA LEU A 97 8.25 26.37 15.78
C LEU A 97 6.90 26.93 15.30
N GLY A 98 6.89 27.47 14.08
CA GLY A 98 5.69 27.88 13.38
C GLY A 98 4.87 26.65 12.95
N THR A 99 3.60 26.64 13.32
CA THR A 99 2.57 25.75 12.78
C THR A 99 2.29 26.09 11.31
N PRO A 100 2.33 25.13 10.37
CA PRO A 100 1.69 25.31 9.08
C PRO A 100 0.20 24.96 9.19
N THR A 101 -0.60 26.00 8.99
CA THR A 101 -2.04 25.97 8.74
C THR A 101 -2.36 25.11 7.53
N SER A 102 -3.43 24.32 7.71
CA SER A 102 -4.12 23.52 6.70
C SER A 102 -4.45 24.33 5.44
N GLN A 103 -4.08 23.80 4.26
CA GLN A 103 -4.74 24.18 3.01
C GLN A 103 -5.17 22.92 2.28
N ALA A 104 -6.47 22.69 2.32
CA ALA A 104 -7.18 21.67 1.58
C ALA A 104 -7.34 22.13 0.12
N GLU A 105 -6.83 21.37 -0.86
CA GLU A 105 -7.36 21.39 -2.22
C GLU A 105 -7.29 20.00 -2.87
N ARG A 106 -8.49 19.43 -3.07
CA ARG A 106 -8.96 18.64 -4.23
C ARG A 106 -8.04 17.54 -4.77
N SER A 107 -8.19 16.34 -4.20
CA SER A 107 -7.86 15.09 -4.90
C SER A 107 -9.03 14.70 -5.82
N GLY A 108 -8.76 14.63 -7.12
CA GLY A 108 -9.65 14.07 -8.12
C GLY A 108 -9.74 12.54 -7.95
N ASN A 109 -10.96 12.04 -7.92
CA ASN A 109 -11.26 10.61 -8.02
C ASN A 109 -10.71 10.07 -9.36
N VAL A 110 -9.62 9.30 -9.30
CA VAL A 110 -9.25 8.36 -10.36
C VAL A 110 -9.61 6.98 -9.84
N SER A 111 -10.79 6.52 -10.20
CA SER A 111 -11.25 5.14 -9.96
C SER A 111 -10.43 4.19 -10.83
N PHE A 112 -9.50 3.47 -10.20
CA PHE A 112 -8.78 2.35 -10.82
C PHE A 112 -9.68 1.11 -10.69
N GLN A 113 -10.38 0.75 -11.76
CA GLN A 113 -11.03 -0.56 -11.87
C GLN A 113 -9.95 -1.61 -12.10
N VAL A 114 -9.60 -2.35 -11.05
CA VAL A 114 -8.96 -3.66 -11.19
C VAL A 114 -10.10 -4.67 -11.29
N GLU A 115 -10.37 -5.16 -12.50
CA GLU A 115 -11.15 -6.38 -12.70
C GLU A 115 -10.37 -7.55 -12.09
N VAL A 116 -10.71 -7.90 -10.86
CA VAL A 116 -10.30 -9.18 -10.26
C VAL A 116 -11.29 -10.23 -10.79
N GLY A 117 -10.90 -10.89 -11.88
CA GLY A 117 -11.55 -12.12 -12.32
C GLY A 117 -11.51 -13.15 -11.19
N GLY A 118 -12.69 -13.54 -10.72
CA GLY A 118 -12.87 -14.56 -9.69
C GLY A 118 -12.45 -15.94 -10.22
N GLY A 119 -11.21 -16.32 -9.94
CA GLY A 119 -10.74 -17.70 -9.96
C GLY A 119 -10.48 -18.15 -8.52
N GLY A 120 -11.33 -19.04 -8.01
CA GLY A 120 -11.14 -19.66 -6.70
C GLY A 120 -9.76 -20.34 -6.62
N MET A 121 -9.01 -20.04 -5.57
CA MET A 121 -7.63 -20.50 -5.40
C MET A 121 -7.45 -21.15 -4.03
N ASP A 122 -7.08 -22.43 -4.08
CA ASP A 122 -6.75 -23.33 -2.97
C ASP A 122 -5.73 -22.74 -1.98
N PRO A 123 -5.92 -22.88 -0.64
CA PRO A 123 -4.99 -22.37 0.36
C PRO A 123 -3.74 -23.25 0.60
N HIS A 124 -3.42 -24.20 -0.29
CA HIS A 124 -2.30 -25.12 -0.10
C HIS A 124 -1.44 -25.26 -1.36
N ARG A 125 -0.70 -24.20 -1.74
CA ARG A 125 0.43 -24.35 -2.67
C ARG A 125 1.69 -23.77 -2.04
N ARG A 126 2.49 -24.67 -1.44
CA ARG A 126 3.86 -24.41 -1.00
C ARG A 126 4.69 -23.97 -2.21
N LEU A 127 5.33 -22.81 -2.09
CA LEU A 127 6.36 -22.34 -3.03
C LEU A 127 7.59 -23.26 -2.93
N PRO A 128 8.24 -23.60 -4.06
CA PRO A 128 9.54 -24.24 -4.02
C PRO A 128 10.61 -23.21 -3.66
N THR A 129 11.36 -23.51 -2.61
CA THR A 129 12.68 -22.94 -2.34
C THR A 129 13.60 -23.24 -3.50
N LEU A 130 14.04 -22.21 -4.24
CA LEU A 130 15.12 -22.32 -5.21
C LEU A 130 16.38 -21.70 -4.64
N ALA A 131 17.38 -22.56 -4.57
CA ALA A 131 18.70 -22.35 -4.04
C ALA A 131 19.49 -21.32 -4.85
N GLU A 132 20.43 -20.72 -4.15
CA GLU A 132 21.51 -19.89 -4.64
C GLU A 132 22.29 -20.53 -5.81
N SER A 133 22.67 -19.71 -6.78
CA SER A 133 23.95 -19.89 -7.49
C SER A 133 24.43 -18.57 -8.12
N PRO A 134 25.75 -18.38 -8.31
CA PRO A 134 26.41 -17.10 -8.18
C PRO A 134 26.79 -16.41 -9.50
N ALA A 135 27.04 -15.09 -9.38
CA ALA A 135 28.00 -14.26 -10.11
C ALA A 135 28.00 -14.26 -11.65
N GLY A 136 27.77 -13.08 -12.22
CA GLY A 136 28.01 -12.80 -13.64
C GLY A 136 27.98 -11.30 -13.94
N THR A 137 28.98 -10.57 -13.45
CA THR A 137 29.25 -9.16 -13.75
C THR A 137 29.50 -8.94 -15.24
N THR A 138 28.61 -8.28 -15.97
CA THR A 138 28.95 -7.52 -17.18
C THR A 138 28.18 -6.20 -17.19
N GLY A 139 28.88 -5.13 -16.79
CA GLY A 139 28.37 -3.77 -16.89
C GLY A 139 28.64 -3.22 -18.29
N PHE A 140 27.58 -2.94 -19.05
CA PHE A 140 27.64 -2.14 -20.26
C PHE A 140 26.96 -0.80 -19.96
N MET A 141 27.77 0.24 -19.72
CA MET A 141 27.29 1.61 -19.56
C MET A 141 26.95 2.19 -20.93
N ALA A 142 25.66 2.47 -21.17
CA ALA A 142 25.22 3.30 -22.29
C ALA A 142 25.40 4.78 -21.93
N THR A 143 26.21 5.49 -22.71
CA THR A 143 26.37 6.95 -22.64
C THR A 143 25.24 7.64 -23.42
N PRO A 144 24.76 8.84 -23.00
CA PRO A 144 23.71 9.55 -23.72
C PRO A 144 24.27 10.31 -24.93
N GLY A 145 23.54 10.21 -26.04
CA GLY A 145 23.91 10.74 -27.35
C GLY A 145 24.09 12.26 -27.39
N LYS A 146 25.16 12.67 -28.08
CA LYS A 146 25.44 14.06 -28.44
C LYS A 146 24.87 14.30 -29.84
N ALA A 147 23.80 15.08 -29.91
CA ALA A 147 23.21 15.56 -31.14
C ALA A 147 24.11 16.62 -31.79
N GLY A 148 24.33 16.48 -33.10
CA GLY A 148 24.88 17.54 -33.96
C GLY A 148 26.11 17.11 -34.75
N ASP A 149 25.90 16.63 -35.98
CA ASP A 149 26.56 17.23 -37.14
C ASP A 149 25.84 16.86 -38.45
N PRO A 150 25.63 17.83 -39.36
CA PRO A 150 25.09 17.60 -40.70
C PRO A 150 26.22 17.40 -41.73
N LEU A 151 25.82 16.90 -42.90
CA LEU A 151 26.57 16.79 -44.17
C LEU A 151 27.22 15.43 -44.44
N ALA A 152 26.41 14.61 -45.14
CA ALA A 152 26.84 13.46 -45.89
C ALA A 152 27.84 13.83 -47.02
N PRO A 153 28.95 13.10 -47.17
CA PRO A 153 29.67 13.03 -48.44
C PRO A 153 29.14 11.88 -49.30
N SER A 154 29.13 12.13 -50.61
CA SER A 154 28.69 11.24 -51.68
C SER A 154 29.17 9.79 -51.55
N ILE A 155 28.20 8.90 -51.76
CA ILE A 155 28.34 7.45 -51.97
C ILE A 155 29.15 7.22 -53.26
N LEU A 156 30.45 7.02 -53.14
CA LEU A 156 31.25 6.27 -54.11
C LEU A 156 31.10 4.80 -53.76
N MET A 157 30.47 4.01 -54.63
CA MET A 157 30.40 2.56 -54.45
C MET A 157 31.82 1.99 -54.48
N PRO A 158 32.33 1.39 -53.39
CA PRO A 158 33.63 0.74 -53.43
C PRO A 158 33.53 -0.44 -54.40
N MET A 159 34.42 -0.46 -55.40
CA MET A 159 34.66 -1.63 -56.24
C MET A 159 34.91 -2.82 -55.31
N THR A 160 34.02 -3.80 -55.40
CA THR A 160 33.93 -4.94 -54.50
C THR A 160 35.16 -5.82 -54.65
N THR A 161 36.13 -5.65 -53.76
CA THR A 161 37.14 -6.68 -53.48
C THR A 161 36.40 -7.93 -53.01
N MET A 162 36.75 -9.09 -53.57
CA MET A 162 36.07 -10.38 -53.36
C MET A 162 35.80 -10.65 -51.87
N LYS A 163 34.51 -10.64 -51.50
CA LYS A 163 34.07 -10.89 -50.13
C LYS A 163 33.81 -12.37 -49.96
N THR A 164 34.77 -13.06 -49.35
CA THR A 164 34.57 -14.43 -48.89
C THR A 164 33.87 -14.43 -47.53
N PRO A 165 33.02 -15.43 -47.23
CA PRO A 165 32.40 -15.60 -45.92
C PRO A 165 33.42 -15.46 -44.80
N LYS A 166 33.08 -14.77 -43.71
CA LYS A 166 34.05 -14.47 -42.64
C LYS A 166 34.19 -15.64 -41.69
N THR A 167 33.12 -16.38 -41.45
CA THR A 167 33.16 -17.49 -40.50
C THR A 167 33.72 -18.76 -41.13
N LEU A 168 34.30 -19.63 -40.29
CA LEU A 168 34.84 -20.92 -40.72
C LEU A 168 33.74 -21.81 -41.34
N ASN A 169 32.51 -21.71 -40.84
CA ASN A 169 31.39 -22.53 -41.27
C ASN A 169 30.86 -22.08 -42.64
N GLY A 170 30.73 -20.77 -42.88
CA GLY A 170 30.34 -20.27 -44.21
C GLY A 170 31.40 -20.54 -45.27
N LYS A 171 32.69 -20.51 -44.93
CA LYS A 171 33.76 -20.94 -45.84
C LYS A 171 33.62 -22.42 -46.21
N ALA A 172 33.34 -23.28 -45.23
CA ALA A 172 33.12 -24.70 -45.46
C ALA A 172 31.84 -24.97 -46.29
N MET A 173 30.76 -24.21 -46.05
CA MET A 173 29.52 -24.29 -46.81
C MET A 173 29.72 -23.82 -48.26
N LEU A 174 30.44 -22.71 -48.47
CA LEU A 174 30.80 -22.21 -49.79
C LEU A 174 31.61 -23.27 -50.54
N GLN A 175 32.66 -23.79 -49.92
CA GLN A 175 33.51 -24.83 -50.52
C GLN A 175 32.71 -26.09 -50.87
N LYS A 176 31.82 -26.54 -49.97
CA LYS A 176 30.95 -27.71 -50.21
C LYS A 176 29.99 -27.47 -51.38
N THR A 177 29.44 -26.25 -51.49
CA THR A 177 28.46 -25.94 -52.53
C THR A 177 29.12 -25.73 -53.89
N LEU A 178 30.31 -25.11 -53.93
CA LEU A 178 31.13 -25.01 -55.15
C LEU A 178 31.56 -26.40 -55.65
N GLN A 179 31.96 -27.30 -54.76
CA GLN A 179 32.30 -28.69 -55.12
C GLN A 179 31.08 -29.44 -55.66
N ALA A 180 29.88 -29.18 -55.13
CA ALA A 180 28.66 -29.84 -55.58
C ALA A 180 28.17 -29.39 -56.96
N MET A 181 28.46 -28.13 -57.36
CA MET A 181 27.98 -27.59 -58.63
C MET A 181 28.83 -28.00 -59.85
N ALA A 182 30.00 -28.62 -59.64
CA ALA A 182 30.88 -29.12 -60.71
C ALA A 182 31.08 -28.12 -61.87
N LEU A 183 31.24 -26.83 -61.52
CA LEU A 183 31.27 -25.73 -62.49
C LEU A 183 32.51 -25.85 -63.39
N PRO A 184 32.36 -25.78 -64.73
CA PRO A 184 33.48 -25.64 -65.66
C PRO A 184 34.36 -24.42 -65.31
N PRO A 185 35.68 -24.44 -65.59
CA PRO A 185 36.63 -23.39 -65.21
C PRO A 185 36.50 -22.07 -66.00
N ASP A 186 35.34 -21.83 -66.60
CA ASP A 186 35.07 -20.65 -67.41
C ASP A 186 34.87 -19.40 -66.52
N GLU A 187 35.02 -18.21 -67.12
CA GLU A 187 34.96 -16.89 -66.44
C GLU A 187 33.68 -16.67 -65.61
N TRP A 188 32.56 -17.32 -65.95
CA TRP A 188 31.31 -17.24 -65.19
C TRP A 188 31.33 -18.00 -63.86
N ALA A 189 32.22 -18.97 -63.68
CA ALA A 189 32.31 -19.75 -62.44
C ALA A 189 32.83 -18.93 -61.26
N ASP A 190 33.68 -17.92 -61.51
CA ASP A 190 34.16 -17.01 -60.47
C ASP A 190 33.07 -16.00 -60.07
N GLU A 191 32.26 -15.51 -61.01
CA GLU A 191 31.09 -14.67 -60.70
C GLU A 191 30.05 -15.43 -59.85
N VAL A 192 29.75 -16.69 -60.21
CA VAL A 192 28.87 -17.55 -59.41
C VAL A 192 29.45 -17.80 -58.02
N ARG A 193 30.77 -18.01 -57.92
CA ARG A 193 31.45 -18.16 -56.63
C ARG A 193 31.34 -16.92 -55.77
N ASP A 194 31.50 -15.74 -56.35
CA ASP A 194 31.41 -14.47 -55.64
C ASP A 194 29.99 -14.20 -55.16
N LEU A 195 28.99 -14.38 -56.02
CA LEU A 195 27.58 -14.26 -55.65
C LEU A 195 27.22 -15.23 -54.53
N GLN A 196 27.73 -16.45 -54.59
CA GLN A 196 27.51 -17.45 -53.56
C GLN A 196 28.24 -17.11 -52.25
N GLY A 197 29.44 -16.53 -52.32
CA GLY A 197 30.16 -16.02 -51.17
C GLY A 197 29.41 -14.88 -50.48
N GLN A 198 28.88 -13.93 -51.26
CA GLN A 198 28.06 -12.82 -50.76
C GLN A 198 26.75 -13.32 -50.15
N LEU A 199 26.08 -14.28 -50.77
CA LEU A 199 24.87 -14.88 -50.22
C LEU A 199 25.13 -15.54 -48.86
N ILE A 200 26.22 -16.31 -48.74
CA ILE A 200 26.58 -16.95 -47.48
C ILE A 200 26.93 -15.91 -46.41
N GLU A 201 27.70 -14.86 -46.73
CA GLU A 201 27.97 -13.79 -45.78
C GLU A 201 26.68 -13.08 -45.32
N ALA A 202 25.74 -12.82 -46.24
CA ALA A 202 24.45 -12.22 -45.89
C ALA A 202 23.62 -13.13 -44.97
N LEU A 203 23.65 -14.45 -45.17
CA LEU A 203 23.01 -15.42 -44.29
C LEU A 203 23.67 -15.51 -42.91
N GLU A 204 25.00 -15.44 -42.83
CA GLU A 204 25.73 -15.36 -41.55
C GLU A 204 25.32 -14.11 -40.77
N GLN A 205 25.34 -12.94 -41.41
CA GLN A 205 24.92 -11.68 -40.78
C GLN A 205 23.45 -11.71 -40.35
N LEU A 206 22.58 -12.36 -41.13
CA LEU A 206 21.18 -12.54 -40.75
C LEU A 206 21.06 -13.41 -39.50
N SER A 207 21.78 -14.54 -39.44
CA SER A 207 21.76 -15.41 -38.26
C SER A 207 22.32 -14.73 -37.00
N GLU A 208 23.42 -13.97 -37.11
CA GLU A 208 23.96 -13.19 -35.98
C GLU A 208 22.94 -12.16 -35.49
N ARG A 209 22.18 -11.53 -36.40
CA ARG A 209 21.12 -10.57 -36.04
C ARG A 209 19.91 -11.26 -35.41
N GLU A 210 19.58 -12.47 -35.82
CA GLU A 210 18.52 -13.27 -35.20
C GLU A 210 18.90 -13.65 -33.76
N ASP A 211 20.14 -14.06 -33.52
CA ASP A 211 20.67 -14.35 -32.18
C ASP A 211 20.65 -13.09 -31.28
N GLU A 212 21.11 -11.95 -31.78
CA GLU A 212 21.05 -10.66 -31.06
C GLU A 212 19.60 -10.26 -30.71
N LEU A 213 18.66 -10.50 -31.62
CA LEU A 213 17.23 -10.24 -31.37
C LEU A 213 16.65 -11.20 -30.33
N GLU A 214 17.05 -12.46 -30.32
CA GLU A 214 16.62 -13.44 -29.32
C GLU A 214 17.15 -13.08 -27.91
N GLU A 215 18.41 -12.68 -27.80
CA GLU A 215 19.00 -12.16 -26.56
C GLU A 215 18.26 -10.90 -26.07
N GLY A 216 17.97 -9.97 -26.99
CA GLY A 216 17.17 -8.78 -26.70
C GLY A 216 15.77 -9.12 -26.18
N ALA A 217 15.09 -10.07 -26.82
CA ALA A 217 13.76 -10.54 -26.40
C ALA A 217 13.80 -11.19 -25.01
N ALA A 218 14.82 -12.00 -24.72
CA ALA A 218 15.00 -12.60 -23.40
C ALA A 218 15.22 -11.54 -22.31
N LEU A 219 16.00 -10.50 -22.61
CA LEU A 219 16.26 -9.39 -21.69
C LEU A 219 14.99 -8.56 -21.42
N VAL A 220 14.21 -8.26 -22.47
CA VAL A 220 12.91 -7.57 -22.31
C VAL A 220 12.00 -8.37 -21.40
N LYS A 221 11.84 -9.67 -21.66
CA LYS A 221 11.02 -10.57 -20.83
C LYS A 221 11.49 -10.62 -19.37
N HIS A 222 12.80 -10.58 -19.14
CA HIS A 222 13.37 -10.54 -17.79
C HIS A 222 12.98 -9.24 -17.05
N TYR A 223 13.12 -8.08 -17.69
CA TYR A 223 12.75 -6.80 -17.09
C TYR A 223 11.24 -6.62 -16.94
N GLU A 224 10.43 -7.17 -17.84
CA GLU A 224 8.97 -7.22 -17.68
C GLU A 224 8.57 -7.99 -16.41
N GLY A 225 9.24 -9.11 -16.13
CA GLY A 225 9.06 -9.87 -14.89
C GLY A 225 9.43 -9.07 -13.62
N HIS A 226 10.54 -8.33 -13.66
CA HIS A 226 10.92 -7.43 -12.57
C HIS A 226 9.91 -6.29 -12.39
N LEU A 227 9.44 -5.68 -13.47
CA LEU A 227 8.45 -4.62 -13.42
C LEU A 227 7.12 -5.12 -12.83
N ALA A 228 6.69 -6.33 -13.19
CA ALA A 228 5.50 -6.96 -12.59
C ALA A 228 5.67 -7.15 -11.08
N THR A 229 6.85 -7.60 -10.63
CA THR A 229 7.16 -7.78 -9.20
C THR A 229 7.13 -6.45 -8.44
N ILE A 230 7.75 -5.40 -9.00
CA ILE A 230 7.75 -4.07 -8.40
C ILE A 230 6.31 -3.53 -8.30
N ARG A 231 5.49 -3.72 -9.34
CA ARG A 231 4.07 -3.30 -9.32
C ARG A 231 3.30 -4.01 -8.21
N GLN A 232 3.49 -5.32 -8.04
CA GLN A 232 2.86 -6.08 -6.98
C GLN A 232 3.30 -5.62 -5.58
N GLN A 233 4.60 -5.47 -5.36
CA GLN A 233 5.15 -4.96 -4.09
C GLN A 233 4.62 -3.55 -3.77
N THR A 234 4.56 -2.68 -4.79
CA THR A 234 4.01 -1.31 -4.66
C THR A 234 2.54 -1.36 -4.26
N ALA A 235 1.74 -2.21 -4.91
CA ALA A 235 0.32 -2.37 -4.57
C ALA A 235 0.12 -2.88 -3.13
N MET A 236 0.94 -3.83 -2.69
CA MET A 236 0.92 -4.32 -1.30
C MET A 236 1.25 -3.21 -0.30
N LEU A 237 2.31 -2.43 -0.55
CA LEU A 237 2.71 -1.34 0.34
C LEU A 237 1.63 -0.25 0.44
N TYR A 238 0.95 0.08 -0.66
CA TYR A 238 -0.20 0.98 -0.62
C TYR A 238 -1.37 0.40 0.17
N ALA A 239 -1.66 -0.90 0.03
CA ALA A 239 -2.71 -1.55 0.80
C ALA A 239 -2.41 -1.54 2.31
N GLU A 240 -1.18 -1.86 2.71
CA GLU A 240 -0.74 -1.80 4.11
C GLU A 240 -0.82 -0.38 4.67
N HIS A 241 -0.37 0.62 3.91
CA HIS A 241 -0.46 2.02 4.31
C HIS A 241 -1.91 2.47 4.50
N LEU A 242 -2.82 2.09 3.60
CA LEU A 242 -4.26 2.39 3.75
C LEU A 242 -4.85 1.74 5.00
N GLN A 243 -4.46 0.51 5.32
CA GLN A 243 -4.89 -0.15 6.56
C GLN A 243 -4.31 0.53 7.81
N TYR A 244 -3.06 0.99 7.76
CA TYR A 244 -2.45 1.75 8.83
C TYR A 244 -3.22 3.07 9.08
N VAL A 245 -3.49 3.85 8.03
CA VAL A 245 -4.26 5.10 8.14
C VAL A 245 -5.62 4.85 8.78
N LYS A 246 -6.37 3.83 8.33
CA LYS A 246 -7.67 3.47 8.92
C LYS A 246 -7.58 3.11 10.40
N ARG A 247 -6.53 2.38 10.82
CA ARG A 247 -6.31 2.03 12.23
C ARG A 247 -6.04 3.26 13.10
N VAL A 248 -5.22 4.18 12.60
CA VAL A 248 -4.90 5.43 13.30
C VAL A 248 -6.15 6.30 13.41
N GLU A 249 -6.89 6.48 12.32
CA GLU A 249 -8.16 7.23 12.32
C GLU A 249 -9.16 6.66 13.31
N ALA A 250 -9.32 5.33 13.36
CA ALA A 250 -10.20 4.68 14.33
C ALA A 250 -9.75 4.89 15.79
N SER A 251 -8.44 4.78 16.05
CA SER A 251 -7.85 5.09 17.37
C SER A 251 -8.10 6.54 17.76
N ASP A 252 -7.89 7.48 16.85
CA ASP A 252 -8.07 8.91 17.12
C ASP A 252 -9.54 9.25 17.35
N GLN A 253 -10.45 8.65 16.58
CA GLN A 253 -11.90 8.75 16.84
C GLN A 253 -12.27 8.22 18.22
N ALA A 254 -11.72 7.06 18.64
CA ALA A 254 -11.97 6.50 19.96
C ALA A 254 -11.51 7.46 21.08
N LYS A 255 -10.32 8.06 20.95
CA LYS A 255 -9.81 9.06 21.89
C LYS A 255 -10.66 10.34 21.91
N VAL A 256 -11.16 10.79 20.76
CA VAL A 256 -12.06 11.95 20.68
C VAL A 256 -13.37 11.67 21.41
N GLU A 257 -13.95 10.47 21.25
CA GLU A 257 -15.15 10.09 21.99
C GLU A 257 -14.91 9.95 23.49
N GLU A 258 -13.77 9.38 23.91
CA GLU A 258 -13.37 9.35 25.32
C GLU A 258 -13.22 10.75 25.91
N LEU A 259 -12.57 11.68 25.19
CA LEU A 259 -12.47 13.08 25.62
C LEU A 259 -13.83 13.76 25.74
N LYS A 260 -14.76 13.50 24.81
CA LYS A 260 -16.13 14.01 24.92
C LYS A 260 -16.82 13.48 26.19
N GLN A 261 -16.69 12.18 26.46
CA GLN A 261 -17.26 11.57 27.67
C GLN A 261 -16.70 12.24 28.94
N LEU A 262 -15.37 12.35 29.05
CA LEU A 262 -14.71 13.01 30.18
C LEU A 262 -15.12 14.48 30.34
N LEU A 263 -15.31 15.22 29.24
CA LEU A 263 -15.83 16.60 29.29
C LEU A 263 -17.25 16.64 29.85
N THR A 264 -18.13 15.72 29.44
CA THR A 264 -19.49 15.66 30.01
C THR A 264 -19.50 15.28 31.49
N GLU A 265 -18.59 14.42 31.93
CA GLU A 265 -18.43 14.06 33.34
C GLU A 265 -17.92 15.25 34.16
N ARG A 266 -16.92 15.96 33.63
CA ARG A 266 -16.42 17.19 34.25
C ARG A 266 -17.52 18.24 34.40
N ASP A 267 -18.35 18.46 33.37
CA ASP A 267 -19.49 19.39 33.45
C ASP A 267 -20.54 18.95 34.48
N LYS A 268 -20.83 17.64 34.59
CA LYS A 268 -21.73 17.10 35.63
C LYS A 268 -21.18 17.32 37.03
N LEU A 269 -19.88 17.05 37.25
CA LEU A 269 -19.23 17.26 38.54
C LEU A 269 -19.17 18.75 38.90
N GLN A 270 -18.88 19.61 37.93
CA GLN A 270 -18.87 21.06 38.12
C GLN A 270 -20.25 21.58 38.56
N LYS A 271 -21.33 21.15 37.92
CA LYS A 271 -22.70 21.47 38.36
C LYS A 271 -22.99 20.99 39.79
N LYS A 272 -22.53 19.78 40.17
CA LYS A 272 -22.69 19.29 41.54
C LYS A 272 -21.96 20.18 42.55
N VAL A 273 -20.73 20.59 42.25
CA VAL A 273 -19.96 21.53 43.09
C VAL A 273 -20.72 22.85 43.23
N GLU A 274 -21.17 23.46 42.12
CA GLU A 274 -21.95 24.70 42.13
C GLU A 274 -23.23 24.57 42.98
N THR A 275 -23.96 23.45 42.87
CA THR A 275 -25.15 23.21 43.70
C THR A 275 -24.80 23.09 45.18
N LEU A 276 -23.74 22.35 45.54
CA LEU A 276 -23.32 22.20 46.94
C LEU A 276 -22.86 23.54 47.53
N GLU A 277 -22.11 24.34 46.78
CA GLU A 277 -21.72 25.68 47.19
C GLU A 277 -22.94 26.60 47.39
N SER A 278 -23.94 26.51 46.50
CA SER A 278 -25.17 27.29 46.62
C SER A 278 -25.96 26.93 47.90
N LEU A 279 -26.03 25.63 48.23
CA LEU A 279 -26.66 25.12 49.44
C LEU A 279 -25.89 25.53 50.69
N GLN A 280 -24.55 25.47 50.65
CA GLN A 280 -23.70 25.91 51.74
C GLN A 280 -23.89 27.41 52.03
N ARG A 281 -23.87 28.26 51.00
CA ARG A 281 -24.12 29.71 51.15
C ARG A 281 -25.52 29.99 51.72
N ALA A 282 -26.54 29.27 51.26
CA ALA A 282 -27.90 29.43 51.77
C ALA A 282 -28.01 29.02 53.25
N LEU A 283 -27.34 27.94 53.66
CA LEU A 283 -27.25 27.50 55.05
C LEU A 283 -26.54 28.54 55.94
N GLU A 284 -25.44 29.11 55.46
CA GLU A 284 -24.69 30.15 56.18
C GLU A 284 -25.52 31.43 56.36
N GLN A 285 -26.30 31.84 55.35
CA GLN A 285 -27.08 33.09 55.40
C GLN A 285 -28.32 33.02 56.28
N ALA A 286 -28.98 31.87 56.35
CA ALA A 286 -30.33 31.82 56.87
C ALA A 286 -30.43 31.62 58.40
N GLY A 287 -29.33 31.35 59.11
CA GLY A 287 -29.17 31.57 60.56
C GLY A 287 -30.18 30.91 61.51
N ARG A 288 -31.12 30.09 61.02
CA ARG A 288 -32.23 29.46 61.75
C ARG A 288 -32.48 28.05 61.21
N PRO A 289 -32.14 26.99 61.96
CA PRO A 289 -32.05 25.63 61.41
C PRO A 289 -33.40 24.98 61.03
N GLY A 290 -34.53 25.37 61.63
CA GLY A 290 -35.80 24.64 61.50
C GLY A 290 -36.66 24.97 60.26
N ALA A 291 -36.81 26.25 59.90
CA ALA A 291 -37.65 26.66 58.76
C ALA A 291 -36.98 26.34 57.41
N LEU A 292 -35.66 26.50 57.34
CA LEU A 292 -34.81 26.08 56.23
C LEU A 292 -34.96 24.59 55.92
N GLN A 293 -35.06 23.75 56.94
CA GLN A 293 -35.14 22.31 56.76
C GLN A 293 -36.44 21.89 56.04
N ALA A 294 -37.55 22.58 56.32
CA ALA A 294 -38.81 22.35 55.64
C ALA A 294 -38.77 22.81 54.16
N GLU A 295 -38.14 23.96 53.89
CA GLU A 295 -37.98 24.47 52.52
C GLU A 295 -36.99 23.64 51.70
N LEU A 296 -35.88 23.18 52.30
CA LEU A 296 -34.95 22.21 51.73
C LEU A 296 -35.65 20.89 51.39
N GLN A 297 -36.53 20.40 52.26
CA GLN A 297 -37.33 19.21 51.96
C GLN A 297 -38.31 19.45 50.81
N ALA A 298 -38.93 20.63 50.72
CA ALA A 298 -39.85 20.97 49.64
C ALA A 298 -39.13 21.12 48.28
N LEU A 299 -37.98 21.80 48.26
CA LEU A 299 -37.11 21.90 47.08
C LEU A 299 -36.51 20.55 46.71
N GLY A 300 -36.14 19.72 47.69
CA GLY A 300 -35.68 18.36 47.46
C GLY A 300 -36.73 17.49 46.77
N ARG A 301 -38.00 17.57 47.18
CA ARG A 301 -39.10 16.87 46.48
C ARG A 301 -39.28 17.36 45.04
N LYS A 302 -39.16 18.67 44.80
CA LYS A 302 -39.22 19.23 43.44
C LYS A 302 -38.03 18.81 42.59
N ALA A 303 -36.83 18.76 43.16
CA ALA A 303 -35.62 18.29 42.48
C ALA A 303 -35.76 16.82 42.06
N VAL A 304 -36.20 15.94 42.98
CA VAL A 304 -36.46 14.52 42.67
C VAL A 304 -37.51 14.36 41.56
N ALA A 305 -38.57 15.18 41.56
CA ALA A 305 -39.58 15.14 40.51
C ALA A 305 -39.03 15.57 39.14
N LEU A 306 -38.16 16.60 39.10
CA LEU A 306 -37.50 17.04 37.87
C LEU A 306 -36.46 16.03 37.38
N GLU A 307 -35.69 15.40 38.27
CA GLU A 307 -34.73 14.34 37.93
C GLU A 307 -35.43 13.12 37.32
N ALA A 308 -36.58 12.71 37.88
CA ALA A 308 -37.40 11.65 37.30
C ALA A 308 -37.89 12.01 35.90
N ASN A 309 -38.30 13.26 35.70
CA ASN A 309 -38.77 13.75 34.39
C ASN A 309 -37.63 13.83 33.36
N GLU A 310 -36.45 14.28 33.77
CA GLU A 310 -35.25 14.29 32.93
C GLU A 310 -34.89 12.86 32.48
N LEU A 311 -34.99 11.88 33.37
CA LEU A 311 -34.70 10.49 33.05
C LEU A 311 -35.70 9.92 32.02
N VAL A 312 -36.99 10.26 32.14
CA VAL A 312 -38.02 9.90 31.14
C VAL A 312 -37.73 10.56 29.79
N LEU A 313 -37.37 11.85 29.78
CA LEU A 313 -37.01 12.56 28.56
C LEU A 313 -35.75 11.99 27.91
N ARG A 314 -34.70 11.67 28.68
CA ARG A 314 -33.48 11.03 28.15
C ARG A 314 -33.77 9.68 27.51
N ARG A 315 -34.61 8.84 28.14
CA ARG A 315 -35.06 7.57 27.53
C ARG A 315 -35.80 7.80 26.22
N ARG A 316 -36.66 8.82 26.18
CA ARG A 316 -37.40 9.18 24.96
C ARG A 316 -36.49 9.72 23.85
N CYS A 317 -35.50 10.54 24.18
CA CYS A 317 -34.50 11.01 23.22
C CYS A 317 -33.67 9.85 22.67
N ALA A 318 -33.17 8.96 23.53
CA ALA A 318 -32.44 7.78 23.09
C ALA A 318 -33.27 6.87 22.16
N SER A 319 -34.56 6.68 22.47
CA SER A 319 -35.46 5.92 21.60
C SER A 319 -35.71 6.60 20.24
N LEU A 320 -35.77 7.94 20.19
CA LEU A 320 -35.89 8.67 18.94
C LEU A 320 -34.59 8.65 18.12
N GLU A 321 -33.44 8.72 18.78
CA GLU A 321 -32.12 8.59 18.15
C GLU A 321 -31.96 7.21 17.50
N GLU A 322 -32.32 6.13 18.22
CA GLU A 322 -32.34 4.77 17.68
C GLU A 322 -33.28 4.64 16.48
N GLN A 323 -34.46 5.26 16.55
CA GLN A 323 -35.40 5.27 15.43
C GLN A 323 -34.81 5.99 14.21
N VAL A 324 -34.24 7.18 14.39
CA VAL A 324 -33.59 7.95 13.30
C VAL A 324 -32.42 7.17 12.71
N GLN A 325 -31.61 6.50 13.54
CA GLN A 325 -30.51 5.67 13.07
C GLN A 325 -31.02 4.49 12.25
N SER A 326 -32.05 3.78 12.72
CA SER A 326 -32.65 2.65 11.99
C SER A 326 -33.24 3.07 10.63
N GLU A 327 -33.88 4.25 10.56
CA GLU A 327 -34.39 4.81 9.30
C GLU A 327 -33.26 5.22 8.34
N ALA A 328 -32.16 5.77 8.87
CA ALA A 328 -30.99 6.11 8.06
C ALA A 328 -30.35 4.84 7.47
N GLU A 329 -30.15 3.80 8.28
CA GLU A 329 -29.63 2.50 7.83
C GLU A 329 -30.55 1.87 6.77
N ALA A 330 -31.87 1.85 7.02
CA ALA A 330 -32.86 1.37 6.06
C ALA A 330 -32.81 2.15 4.74
N LYS A 331 -32.67 3.49 4.79
CA LYS A 331 -32.51 4.33 3.60
C LYS A 331 -31.23 4.01 2.83
N THR A 332 -30.11 3.84 3.51
CA THR A 332 -28.85 3.46 2.83
C THR A 332 -28.93 2.07 2.20
N GLY A 333 -29.60 1.11 2.86
CA GLY A 333 -29.87 -0.22 2.30
C GLY A 333 -30.77 -0.16 1.06
N ALA A 334 -31.83 0.64 1.10
CA ALA A 334 -32.71 0.87 -0.04
C ALA A 334 -31.97 1.54 -1.22
N GLN A 335 -31.06 2.49 -0.94
CA GLN A 335 -30.24 3.11 -1.99
C GLN A 335 -29.26 2.12 -2.63
N ARG A 336 -28.62 1.25 -1.85
CA ARG A 336 -27.72 0.22 -2.38
C ARG A 336 -28.46 -0.77 -3.28
N THR A 337 -29.59 -1.30 -2.81
CA THR A 337 -30.42 -2.23 -3.60
C THR A 337 -30.96 -1.59 -4.88
N ALA A 338 -31.32 -0.30 -4.84
CA ALA A 338 -31.70 0.43 -6.05
C ALA A 338 -30.54 0.56 -7.06
N LEU A 339 -29.32 0.90 -6.59
CA LEU A 339 -28.14 0.97 -7.46
C LEU A 339 -27.78 -0.40 -8.05
N GLU A 340 -27.86 -1.46 -7.27
CA GLU A 340 -27.62 -2.84 -7.74
C GLU A 340 -28.62 -3.23 -8.83
N ALA A 341 -29.91 -2.94 -8.63
CA ALA A 341 -30.94 -3.17 -9.63
C ALA A 341 -30.72 -2.33 -10.91
N GLU A 342 -30.29 -1.06 -10.78
CA GLU A 342 -29.93 -0.24 -11.94
C GLU A 342 -28.74 -0.82 -12.72
N MET A 343 -27.72 -1.32 -12.02
CA MET A 343 -26.55 -1.95 -12.65
C MET A 343 -26.94 -3.25 -13.38
N GLU A 344 -27.79 -4.08 -12.79
CA GLU A 344 -28.32 -5.29 -13.42
C GLU A 344 -29.13 -4.96 -14.68
N LEU A 345 -30.00 -3.95 -14.62
CA LEU A 345 -30.77 -3.49 -15.78
C LEU A 345 -29.87 -2.96 -16.90
N LYS A 346 -28.82 -2.20 -16.57
CA LYS A 346 -27.84 -1.72 -17.56
C LYS A 346 -27.09 -2.87 -18.22
N ALA A 347 -26.66 -3.88 -17.45
CA ALA A 347 -26.00 -5.07 -17.99
C ALA A 347 -26.94 -5.84 -18.94
N ARG A 348 -28.22 -5.98 -18.57
CA ARG A 348 -29.23 -6.61 -19.43
C ARG A 348 -29.50 -5.82 -20.70
N LEU A 349 -29.56 -4.49 -20.63
CA LEU A 349 -29.72 -3.64 -21.82
C LEU A 349 -28.55 -3.81 -22.78
N LEU A 350 -27.32 -3.77 -22.27
CA LEU A 350 -26.11 -3.96 -23.07
C LEU A 350 -26.10 -5.33 -23.77
N TYR A 351 -26.43 -6.40 -23.04
CA TYR A 351 -26.57 -7.74 -23.63
C TYR A 351 -27.61 -7.78 -24.77
N LEU A 352 -28.76 -7.12 -24.58
CA LEU A 352 -29.79 -7.06 -25.61
C LEU A 352 -29.35 -6.21 -26.83
N GLU A 353 -28.57 -5.15 -26.61
CA GLU A 353 -27.99 -4.33 -27.67
C GLU A 353 -26.97 -5.12 -28.50
N GLU A 354 -26.06 -5.85 -27.86
CA GLU A 354 -25.11 -6.74 -28.53
C GLU A 354 -25.82 -7.84 -29.32
N TRP A 355 -26.85 -8.46 -28.72
CA TRP A 355 -27.64 -9.49 -29.39
C TRP A 355 -28.37 -8.93 -30.62
N LYS A 356 -28.97 -7.73 -30.48
CA LYS A 356 -29.60 -7.00 -31.58
C LYS A 356 -28.60 -6.69 -32.68
N GLN A 357 -27.41 -6.17 -32.35
CA GLN A 357 -26.36 -5.87 -33.31
C GLN A 357 -25.93 -7.14 -34.08
N GLY A 358 -25.67 -8.24 -33.37
CA GLY A 358 -25.33 -9.51 -34.01
C GLY A 358 -26.46 -10.09 -34.87
N ALA A 359 -27.73 -9.84 -34.53
CA ALA A 359 -28.87 -10.18 -35.39
C ALA A 359 -28.92 -9.30 -36.65
N SER A 360 -28.72 -7.99 -36.52
CA SER A 360 -28.67 -7.06 -37.66
C SER A 360 -27.56 -7.42 -38.64
N GLU A 361 -26.34 -7.69 -38.16
CA GLU A 361 -25.22 -8.10 -39.02
C GLU A 361 -25.53 -9.41 -39.78
N ARG A 362 -26.21 -10.36 -39.13
CA ARG A 362 -26.64 -11.61 -39.80
C ARG A 362 -27.66 -11.33 -40.88
N LEU A 363 -28.63 -10.44 -40.64
CA LEU A 363 -29.61 -10.02 -41.64
C LEU A 363 -28.94 -9.30 -42.81
N GLU A 364 -28.02 -8.38 -42.55
CA GLU A 364 -27.25 -7.67 -43.59
C GLU A 364 -26.46 -8.64 -44.47
N ARG A 365 -25.80 -9.64 -43.87
CA ARG A 365 -25.10 -10.69 -44.63
C ARG A 365 -26.06 -11.52 -45.50
N LEU A 366 -27.25 -11.85 -45.00
CA LEU A 366 -28.25 -12.58 -45.77
C LEU A 366 -28.82 -11.71 -46.90
N GLN A 367 -29.07 -10.44 -46.64
CA GLN A 367 -29.51 -9.47 -47.65
C GLN A 367 -28.47 -9.33 -48.76
N ALA A 368 -27.19 -9.15 -48.41
CA ALA A 368 -26.11 -9.07 -49.39
C ALA A 368 -26.03 -10.33 -50.27
N ARG A 369 -26.19 -11.52 -49.68
CA ARG A 369 -26.25 -12.79 -50.44
C ARG A 369 -27.48 -12.89 -51.36
N LEU A 370 -28.62 -12.37 -50.90
CA LEU A 370 -29.84 -12.33 -51.70
C LEU A 370 -29.65 -11.38 -52.90
N ASP A 371 -29.14 -10.18 -52.66
CA ASP A 371 -28.87 -9.17 -53.69
C ASP A 371 -27.88 -9.72 -54.73
N ASP A 372 -26.82 -10.39 -54.31
CA ASP A 372 -25.87 -11.08 -55.20
C ASP A 372 -26.53 -12.17 -56.05
N SER A 373 -27.49 -12.91 -55.49
CA SER A 373 -28.20 -13.97 -56.21
C SER A 373 -29.19 -13.41 -57.24
N VAL A 374 -29.86 -12.30 -56.92
CA VAL A 374 -30.79 -11.60 -57.81
C VAL A 374 -30.03 -10.93 -58.95
N ALA A 375 -28.87 -10.33 -58.70
CA ALA A 375 -28.06 -9.68 -59.74
C ALA A 375 -27.48 -10.67 -60.77
N ARG A 376 -27.38 -11.96 -60.43
CA ARG A 376 -26.89 -13.02 -61.33
C ARG A 376 -28.00 -13.69 -62.15
N ALA A 377 -29.26 -13.53 -61.75
CA ALA A 377 -30.43 -14.03 -62.47
C ALA A 377 -30.87 -13.02 -63.52
#